data_AF-A0A967LLB4-F1
#
_entry.id   AF-A0A967LLB4-F1
#
_cell.length_a   1.000
_cell.length_b   1.000
_cell.length_c   1.000
_cell.angle_alpha   90.00
_cell.angle_beta   90.00
_cell.angle_gamma   90.00
#
_symmetry.space_group_name_H-M   'P 1'
#
loop_
_entity.id
_entity.type
_entity.pdbx_description
1 polymer ?
#
loop_
_entity_poly.entity_id
_entity_poly.type
_entity_poly.pdbx_seq_one_letter_code
_entity_poly.pdbx_strand_id
1 'polypeptide(L)'
;WLADLVYSGVPAGEFGRRQVIEISHMSGMSNVKHWLEEHGYDASDEGLCRHVFELAKSCDHTLTKEEIDACCREYREMREAS
;
A
#
# COMPACT_ATOMS: atom_id res chain seq x y z
N TRP A 1 -10.30 13.52 13.01
CA TRP A 1 -11.50 12.67 13.16
C TRP A 1 -12.36 12.84 11.90
N LEU A 2 -12.89 11.72 11.37
CA LEU A 2 -13.44 11.45 10.02
C LEU A 2 -12.34 11.18 8.98
N ALA A 3 -11.93 9.95 8.62
CA ALA A 3 -12.62 8.69 8.35
C ALA A 3 -13.62 8.78 7.18
N ASP A 4 -13.11 8.65 5.95
CA ASP A 4 -13.85 8.11 4.79
C ASP A 4 -12.89 7.82 3.63
N LEU A 5 -12.38 6.60 3.56
CA LEU A 5 -12.08 5.93 2.29
C LEU A 5 -12.53 4.49 2.44
N VAL A 6 -13.80 4.32 2.09
CA VAL A 6 -14.45 3.08 1.66
C VAL A 6 -13.43 2.06 1.11
N TYR A 7 -13.13 1.00 1.87
CA TYR A 7 -12.54 -0.24 1.34
C TYR A 7 -13.63 -1.01 0.59
N SER A 8 -14.05 -0.50 -0.58
CA SER A 8 -15.05 -1.20 -1.41
C SER A 8 -14.39 -2.32 -2.21
N GLY A 9 -14.69 -3.54 -1.78
CA GLY A 9 -14.81 -4.69 -2.67
C GLY A 9 -13.51 -5.35 -3.04
N VAL A 10 -13.10 -6.35 -2.26
CA VAL A 10 -12.34 -7.46 -2.82
C VAL A 10 -13.37 -8.46 -3.33
N PRO A 11 -13.59 -8.63 -4.64
CA PRO A 11 -14.20 -9.86 -5.12
C PRO A 11 -13.24 -10.99 -4.70
N ALA A 12 -13.75 -11.90 -3.88
CA ALA A 12 -13.10 -13.17 -3.58
C ALA A 12 -13.09 -14.04 -4.85
N GLY A 13 -12.29 -13.63 -5.84
CA GLY A 13 -12.00 -14.40 -7.03
C GLY A 13 -10.90 -15.40 -6.71
N GLU A 14 -11.33 -16.65 -6.59
CA GLU A 14 -10.53 -17.85 -6.87
C GLU A 14 -9.59 -18.38 -5.78
N PHE A 15 -10.13 -19.41 -5.13
CA PHE A 15 -9.47 -20.56 -4.51
C PHE A 15 -8.11 -20.92 -5.14
N GLY A 16 -7.03 -20.79 -4.36
CA GLY A 16 -5.73 -21.37 -4.69
C GLY A 16 -4.57 -20.78 -3.91
N ARG A 17 -4.46 -21.07 -2.60
CA ARG A 17 -3.33 -20.68 -1.71
C ARG A 17 -2.84 -19.24 -1.93
N ARG A 18 -3.59 -18.26 -1.40
CA ARG A 18 -3.20 -16.85 -1.39
C ARG A 18 -1.94 -16.69 -0.53
N GLN A 19 -0.77 -16.57 -1.16
CA GLN A 19 0.42 -16.07 -0.48
C GLN A 19 0.15 -14.59 -0.22
N VAL A 20 0.00 -14.22 1.06
CA VAL A 20 -0.10 -12.83 1.46
C VAL A 20 1.23 -12.19 1.09
N ILE A 21 1.21 -11.24 0.14
CA ILE A 21 2.39 -10.44 -0.13
C ILE A 21 2.54 -9.47 1.03
N GLU A 22 3.72 -9.43 1.63
CA GLU A 22 4.09 -8.43 2.63
C GLU A 22 5.11 -7.47 2.02
N ILE A 23 5.15 -6.23 2.52
CA ILE A 23 6.13 -5.23 2.10
C ILE A 23 7.24 -5.16 3.14
N SER A 24 8.49 -5.29 2.71
CA SER A 24 9.67 -5.16 3.56
C SER A 24 10.80 -4.49 2.78
N HIS A 25 11.94 -4.23 3.45
CA HIS A 25 13.13 -3.68 2.81
C HIS A 25 13.66 -4.53 1.64
N MET A 26 13.33 -5.82 1.59
CA MET A 26 13.69 -6.72 0.48
C MET A 26 12.69 -6.68 -0.68
N SER A 27 11.52 -6.06 -0.49
CA SER A 27 10.46 -6.02 -1.50
C SER A 27 10.83 -5.16 -2.72
N GLY A 28 10.34 -5.58 -3.88
CA GLY A 28 10.42 -4.81 -5.12
C GLY A 28 9.18 -3.94 -5.34
N MET A 29 9.21 -3.07 -6.34
CA MET A 29 8.07 -2.22 -6.72
C MET A 29 6.83 -3.05 -7.10
N SER A 30 7.01 -4.24 -7.68
CA SER A 30 5.92 -5.17 -7.99
C SER A 30 5.18 -5.65 -6.74
N ASN A 31 5.89 -5.90 -5.64
CA ASN A 31 5.28 -6.28 -4.36
C ASN A 31 4.45 -5.14 -3.78
N VAL A 32 4.98 -3.90 -3.86
CA VAL A 32 4.26 -2.70 -3.40
C VAL A 32 2.97 -2.50 -4.20
N LYS A 33 3.04 -2.55 -5.53
CA LYS A 33 1.87 -2.41 -6.40
C LYS A 33 0.79 -3.47 -6.11
N HIS A 34 1.20 -4.73 -6.01
CA HIS A 34 0.26 -5.81 -5.71
C HIS A 34 -0.37 -5.65 -4.32
N TRP A 35 0.41 -5.28 -3.30
CA TRP A 35 -0.12 -5.05 -1.97
C TRP A 35 -1.13 -3.90 -1.97
N LEU A 36 -0.79 -2.77 -2.61
CA LEU A 36 -1.68 -1.61 -2.71
C LEU A 36 -3.00 -1.97 -3.40
N GLU A 37 -2.94 -2.65 -4.55
CA GLU A 37 -4.14 -3.11 -5.27
C GLU A 37 -5.01 -4.04 -4.42
N GLU A 38 -4.39 -5.02 -3.76
CA GLU A 38 -5.06 -5.96 -2.88
C GLU A 38 -5.75 -5.29 -1.68
N HIS A 39 -5.21 -4.17 -1.21
CA HIS A 39 -5.73 -3.39 -0.10
C HIS A 39 -6.56 -2.18 -0.56
N GLY A 40 -6.93 -2.08 -1.84
CA GLY A 40 -7.85 -1.04 -2.34
C GLY A 40 -7.22 0.34 -2.57
N TYR A 41 -5.90 0.42 -2.63
CA TYR A 41 -5.16 1.62 -3.04
C TYR A 41 -4.91 1.62 -4.55
N ASP A 42 -4.72 2.82 -5.11
CA ASP A 42 -4.43 2.98 -6.54
C ASP A 42 -2.98 2.58 -6.87
N ALA A 43 -2.78 1.33 -7.31
CA ALA A 43 -1.49 0.82 -7.76
C ALA A 43 -1.00 1.43 -9.09
N SER A 44 -1.83 2.21 -9.78
CA SER A 44 -1.45 2.97 -10.97
C SER A 44 -0.82 4.33 -10.64
N ASP A 45 -1.02 4.83 -9.41
CA ASP A 45 -0.34 6.02 -8.93
C ASP A 45 1.13 5.70 -8.63
N GLU A 46 2.00 6.00 -9.60
CA GLU A 46 3.45 5.78 -9.47
C GLU A 46 4.07 6.56 -8.32
N GLY A 47 3.50 7.73 -7.97
CA GLY A 47 3.99 8.55 -6.87
C GLY A 47 3.69 7.90 -5.52
N LEU A 48 2.46 7.41 -5.33
CA LEU A 48 2.06 6.64 -4.15
C LEU A 48 2.90 5.37 -4.01
N CYS A 49 3.01 4.59 -5.10
CA CYS A 49 3.81 3.35 -5.11
C CYS A 49 5.27 3.63 -4.73
N ARG A 50 5.85 4.70 -5.28
CA ARG A 50 7.21 5.10 -4.94
C ARG A 50 7.32 5.54 -3.48
N HIS A 51 6.36 6.28 -2.96
CA HIS A 51 6.37 6.75 -1.58
C HIS A 51 6.42 5.58 -0.58
N VAL A 52 5.56 4.57 -0.78
CA VAL A 52 5.55 3.34 0.03
C VAL A 52 6.83 2.52 -0.18
N PHE A 53 7.35 2.45 -1.40
CA PHE A 53 8.60 1.76 -1.69
C PHE A 53 9.80 2.38 -0.96
N GLU A 54 9.93 3.70 -0.96
CA GLU A 54 11.01 4.39 -0.25
C GLU A 54 10.89 4.18 1.28
N LEU A 55 9.67 4.22 1.83
CA LEU A 55 9.43 3.86 3.24
C LEU A 55 9.95 2.43 3.52
N ALA A 56 9.55 1.46 2.69
CA ALA A 56 9.99 0.08 2.83
C ALA A 56 11.52 -0.06 2.79
N LYS A 57 12.22 0.70 1.93
CA LYS A 57 13.69 0.68 1.85
C LYS A 57 14.38 1.34 3.03
N SER A 58 13.70 2.22 3.75
CA SER A 58 14.22 2.88 4.95
C SER A 58 14.04 2.07 6.23
N CYS A 59 13.12 1.10 6.24
CA CYS A 59 12.87 0.20 7.36
C CYS A 59 13.76 -1.05 7.27
N ASP A 60 13.94 -1.75 8.38
CA ASP A 60 14.62 -3.06 8.45
C ASP A 60 13.66 -4.21 8.80
N HIS A 61 12.36 -3.90 8.95
CA HIS A 61 11.29 -4.84 9.22
C HIS A 61 10.28 -4.93 8.07
N THR A 62 9.37 -5.89 8.18
CA THR A 62 8.16 -5.95 7.35
C THR A 62 7.20 -4.87 7.81
N LEU A 63 6.78 -3.98 6.91
CA LEU A 63 5.81 -2.93 7.18
C LEU A 63 4.48 -3.55 7.59
N THR A 64 3.94 -3.04 8.69
CA THR A 64 2.58 -3.31 9.12
C THR A 64 1.58 -2.61 8.20
N LYS A 65 0.34 -3.10 8.19
CA LYS A 65 -0.75 -2.45 7.45
C LYS A 65 -0.90 -1.00 7.90
N GLU A 66 -0.81 -0.74 9.20
CA GLU A 66 -0.97 0.59 9.79
C GLU A 66 0.12 1.56 9.33
N GLU A 67 1.38 1.10 9.19
CA GLU A 67 2.47 1.92 8.65
C GLU A 67 2.25 2.28 7.18
N ILE A 68 1.78 1.32 6.37
CA ILE A 68 1.50 1.57 4.96
C ILE A 68 0.28 2.50 4.81
N ASP A 69 -0.78 2.27 5.57
CA ASP A 69 -1.98 3.12 5.59
C ASP A 69 -1.61 4.57 5.97
N ALA A 70 -0.75 4.75 6.98
CA ALA A 70 -0.26 6.06 7.40
C ALA A 70 0.55 6.75 6.28
N CYS A 71 1.45 6.01 5.64
CA CYS A 71 2.23 6.49 4.49
C CYS A 71 1.32 6.92 3.31
N CYS A 72 0.29 6.13 3.00
CA CYS A 72 -0.67 6.49 1.96
C CYS A 72 -1.48 7.75 2.30
N ARG A 73 -1.85 7.92 3.58
CA ARG A 73 -2.54 9.13 4.04
C ARG A 73 -1.64 10.36 3.95
N GLU A 74 -0.40 10.26 4.42
CA GLU A 74 0.59 11.34 4.33
C GLU A 74 0.82 11.77 2.87
N TYR A 75 0.99 10.81 1.96
CA TYR A 75 1.11 11.09 0.53
C TYR A 75 -0.09 11.89 -0.03
N ARG A 76 -1.30 11.50 0.36
CA ARG A 76 -2.53 12.17 -0.07
C ARG A 76 -2.60 13.61 0.46
N GLU A 77 -2.27 13.82 1.74
CA GLU A 77 -2.24 15.15 2.36
C GLU A 77 -1.20 16.06 1.67
N MET A 78 -0.02 15.53 1.33
CA MET A 78 1.01 16.26 0.57
C MET A 78 0.54 16.65 -0.83
N ARG A 79 -0.20 15.77 -1.50
CA ARG A 79 -0.79 15.97 -2.84
C ARG A 79 -1.90 17.01 -2.84
N GLU A 80 -2.73 17.05 -1.80
CA GLU A 80 -3.84 17.99 -1.68
C GLU A 80 -3.38 19.39 -1.21
N ALA A 81 -2.22 19.47 -0.53
CA ALA A 81 -1.59 20.72 -0.10
C ALA A 81 -0.74 21.42 -1.18
N SER A 82 -0.52 20.77 -2.33
CA SER A 82 0.27 21.27 -3.47
C SER A 82 -0.62 21.80 -4.60
#